data_AF-A0A147BJK3-F1
#
_entry.id   AF-A0A147BJK3-F1
#
_cell.length_a   1.000
_cell.length_b   1.000
_cell.length_c   1.000
_cell.angle_alpha   90.00
_cell.angle_beta   90.00
_cell.angle_gamma   90.00
#
_symmetry.space_group_name_H-M   'P 1'
#
loop_
_entity.id
_entity.type
_entity.pdbx_description
1 polymer ?
#
loop_
_entity_poly.entity_id
_entity_poly.type
_entity_poly.pdbx_seq_one_letter_code
_entity_poly.pdbx_strand_id
1 'polypeptide(L)'
;TGRCVNDRAREHAASVKGTSAGHLPAHCRSCKCTPNFNNITIMGWHRNAYAREVIEALAIEGSGQMCVSTPSITIHAKERQYLGHGTSRITP
;
A
#
# COMPACT_ATOMS: atom_id res chain seq x y z
N THR A 1 4.98 -5.75 9.25
CA THR A 1 4.42 -6.84 10.08
C THR A 1 4.88 -8.15 9.50
N GLY A 2 5.25 -9.14 10.31
CA GLY A 2 5.70 -10.46 9.81
C GLY A 2 4.56 -11.41 9.44
N ARG A 3 3.36 -10.89 9.16
CA ARG A 3 2.16 -11.70 8.92
C ARG A 3 2.07 -12.14 7.46
N CYS A 4 1.45 -13.28 7.22
CA CYS A 4 1.22 -13.82 5.87
C CYS A 4 0.33 -12.89 5.03
N VAL A 5 0.63 -12.79 3.74
CA VAL A 5 -0.12 -11.98 2.77
C VAL A 5 -1.58 -12.45 2.68
N ASN A 6 -1.81 -13.76 2.72
CA ASN A 6 -3.16 -14.34 2.63
C ASN A 6 -4.04 -13.93 3.82
N ASP A 7 -3.47 -13.84 5.03
CA ASP A 7 -4.21 -13.39 6.21
C ASP A 7 -4.59 -11.91 6.08
N ARG A 8 -3.70 -11.11 5.49
CA ARG A 8 -3.94 -9.69 5.23
C ARG A 8 -5.05 -9.50 4.19
N ALA A 9 -5.00 -10.25 3.09
CA ALA A 9 -6.06 -10.25 2.09
C ALA A 9 -7.42 -10.65 2.70
N ARG A 10 -7.44 -11.68 3.56
CA ARG A 10 -8.65 -12.11 4.27
C ARG A 10 -9.22 -11.01 5.18
N GLU A 11 -8.36 -10.35 5.96
CA GLU A 11 -8.77 -9.25 6.84
C GLU A 11 -9.30 -8.05 6.04
N HIS A 12 -8.67 -7.71 4.91
CA HIS A 12 -9.20 -6.69 4.01
C HIS A 12 -10.55 -7.08 3.40
N ALA A 13 -10.73 -8.33 2.97
CA ALA A 13 -12.00 -8.82 2.46
C ALA A 13 -13.11 -8.76 3.51
N ALA A 14 -12.81 -9.13 4.77
CA ALA A 14 -13.75 -9.02 5.88
C ALA A 14 -14.09 -7.54 6.18
N SER A 15 -13.08 -6.67 6.17
CA SER A 15 -13.23 -5.22 6.38
C SER A 15 -14.15 -4.58 5.34
N VAL A 16 -14.03 -4.95 4.07
CA VAL A 16 -14.88 -4.44 2.97
C VAL A 16 -16.31 -4.95 3.06
N LYS A 17 -16.53 -6.19 3.52
CA LYS A 17 -17.88 -6.75 3.74
C LYS A 17 -18.56 -6.16 4.98
N GLY A 18 -17.78 -5.79 5.99
CA GLY A 18 -18.27 -5.19 7.22
C GLY A 18 -18.51 -3.69 7.12
N THR A 19 -18.83 -3.07 8.26
CA THR A 19 -19.06 -1.61 8.40
C THR A 19 -17.80 -0.84 8.77
N SER A 20 -16.62 -1.40 8.49
CA SER A 20 -15.36 -0.82 8.96
C SER A 20 -15.05 0.53 8.28
N ALA A 21 -14.40 1.42 9.04
CA ALA A 21 -14.08 2.79 8.62
C ALA A 21 -12.72 2.93 7.92
N GLY A 22 -12.11 1.82 7.45
CA GLY A 22 -10.84 1.87 6.72
C GLY A 22 -10.99 2.54 5.33
N HIS A 23 -9.88 3.03 4.78
CA HIS A 23 -9.89 3.76 3.50
C HIS A 23 -10.43 2.90 2.34
N LEU A 24 -10.02 1.63 2.24
CA LEU A 24 -10.48 0.72 1.20
C LEU A 24 -12.02 0.49 1.27
N PRO A 25 -12.61 0.07 2.40
CA PRO A 25 -14.06 0.00 2.56
C PRO A 25 -14.80 1.31 2.29
N ALA A 26 -14.23 2.45 2.70
CA ALA A 26 -14.83 3.76 2.43
C ALA A 26 -14.87 4.07 0.93
N HIS A 27 -13.76 3.84 0.21
CA HIS A 27 -13.68 4.00 -1.24
C HIS A 27 -14.63 3.06 -1.98
N CYS A 28 -14.68 1.77 -1.63
CA CYS A 28 -15.59 0.82 -2.26
C CYS A 28 -17.06 1.22 -2.07
N ARG A 29 -17.43 1.77 -0.92
CA ARG A 29 -18.81 2.24 -0.66
C ARG A 29 -19.20 3.44 -1.52
N SER A 30 -18.31 4.40 -1.70
CA SER A 30 -18.57 5.61 -2.49
C SER A 30 -18.42 5.39 -3.99
N CYS A 31 -17.32 4.77 -4.42
CA CYS A 31 -16.98 4.59 -5.84
C CYS A 31 -17.63 3.35 -6.47
N LYS A 32 -18.09 2.39 -5.67
CA LYS A 32 -18.64 1.08 -6.10
C LYS A 32 -17.62 0.14 -6.76
N CYS A 33 -16.33 0.41 -6.60
CA CYS A 33 -15.27 -0.51 -7.01
C CYS A 33 -15.26 -1.78 -6.15
N THR A 34 -14.91 -2.90 -6.79
CA THR A 34 -14.68 -4.18 -6.11
C THR A 34 -13.18 -4.45 -5.99
N PRO A 35 -12.63 -4.72 -4.79
CA PRO A 35 -11.22 -5.05 -4.65
C PRO A 35 -10.88 -6.39 -5.32
N ASN A 36 -9.72 -6.47 -5.97
CA ASN A 36 -9.21 -7.72 -6.54
C ASN A 36 -8.13 -8.34 -5.63
N PHE A 37 -8.55 -9.21 -4.71
CA PHE A 37 -7.62 -9.91 -3.81
C PHE A 37 -6.90 -11.11 -4.44
N ASN A 38 -7.29 -11.53 -5.65
CA ASN A 38 -6.62 -12.62 -6.36
C ASN A 38 -5.38 -12.14 -7.11
N ASN A 39 -5.22 -10.83 -7.28
CA ASN A 39 -4.11 -10.22 -8.00
C ASN A 39 -3.37 -9.21 -7.12
N ILE A 40 -2.67 -9.72 -6.10
CA ILE A 40 -1.88 -8.91 -5.17
C ILE A 40 -0.40 -9.02 -5.53
N THR A 41 0.24 -7.87 -5.74
CA THR A 41 1.69 -7.77 -5.97
C THR A 41 2.39 -7.29 -4.70
N ILE A 42 3.47 -7.98 -4.31
CA ILE A 42 4.30 -7.56 -3.19
C ILE A 42 5.30 -6.51 -3.69
N MET A 43 5.10 -5.25 -3.29
CA MET A 43 5.92 -4.12 -3.77
C MET A 43 7.38 -4.17 -3.29
N GLY A 44 7.63 -4.79 -2.15
CA GLY A 44 9.00 -4.94 -1.63
C GLY A 44 9.03 -5.72 -0.33
N TRP A 45 10.12 -6.45 -0.13
CA TRP A 45 10.38 -7.20 1.10
C TRP A 45 11.66 -6.71 1.75
N HIS A 46 11.62 -6.49 3.07
CA HIS A 46 12.80 -6.17 3.85
C HIS A 46 12.63 -6.59 5.32
N ARG A 47 13.72 -7.05 5.96
CA ARG A 47 13.70 -7.50 7.36
C ARG A 47 13.48 -6.35 8.33
N ASN A 48 14.10 -5.19 8.08
CA ASN A 48 13.90 -3.97 8.85
C ASN A 48 12.50 -3.39 8.59
N ALA A 49 11.76 -3.09 9.66
CA ALA A 49 10.41 -2.54 9.58
C ALA A 49 10.35 -1.13 8.98
N TYR A 50 11.26 -0.25 9.41
CA TYR A 50 11.35 1.13 8.92
C TYR A 50 11.62 1.17 7.42
N ALA A 51 12.52 0.32 6.92
CA ALA A 51 12.76 0.23 5.47
C ALA A 51 11.51 -0.19 4.67
N ARG A 52 10.65 -1.06 5.23
CA ARG A 52 9.37 -1.39 4.59
C ARG A 52 8.39 -0.21 4.59
N GLU A 53 8.34 0.53 5.69
CA GLU A 53 7.52 1.75 5.79
C GLU A 53 7.97 2.82 4.79
N VAL A 54 9.28 2.95 4.55
CA VAL A 54 9.83 3.81 3.50
C VAL A 54 9.40 3.36 2.10
N ILE A 55 9.52 2.06 1.79
CA ILE A 55 9.08 1.51 0.50
C ILE A 55 7.57 1.75 0.29
N GLU A 56 6.76 1.49 1.33
CA GLU A 56 5.31 1.73 1.31
C GLU A 56 4.98 3.20 1.07
N ALA A 57 5.62 4.11 1.79
CA ALA A 57 5.40 5.55 1.64
C ALA A 57 5.78 6.06 0.25
N LEU A 58 6.93 5.64 -0.29
CA LEU A 58 7.33 5.97 -1.65
C LEU A 58 6.33 5.47 -2.70
N ALA A 59 5.80 4.25 -2.53
CA ALA A 59 4.84 3.67 -3.45
C ALA A 59 3.47 4.38 -3.39
N ILE A 60 2.99 4.72 -2.20
CA ILE A 60 1.73 5.44 -2.00
C ILE A 60 1.84 6.85 -2.60
N GLU A 61 2.89 7.59 -2.25
CA GLU A 61 3.09 8.96 -2.74
C GLU A 61 3.32 9.00 -4.26
N GLY A 62 4.05 8.03 -4.81
CA GLY A 62 4.28 7.90 -6.25
C GLY A 62 3.02 7.55 -7.05
N SER A 63 2.04 6.90 -6.41
CA SER A 63 0.77 6.53 -7.03
C SER A 63 -0.26 7.67 -7.01
N GLY A 64 -0.05 8.71 -6.21
CA GLY A 64 -0.94 9.87 -6.11
C GLY A 64 -2.39 9.47 -5.85
N GLN A 65 -3.32 9.99 -6.67
CA GLN A 65 -4.77 9.74 -6.54
C GLN A 65 -5.19 8.31 -6.89
N MET A 66 -4.29 7.49 -7.46
CA MET A 66 -4.56 6.08 -7.76
C MET A 66 -4.46 5.18 -6.52
N CYS A 67 -3.95 5.71 -5.40
CA CYS A 67 -3.84 4.98 -4.14
C CYS A 67 -4.80 5.55 -3.09
N VAL A 68 -5.57 4.68 -2.45
CA VAL A 68 -6.48 5.06 -1.35
C VAL A 68 -5.80 5.03 0.02
N SER A 69 -4.57 4.55 0.09
CA SER A 69 -3.83 4.41 1.34
C SER A 69 -3.19 5.73 1.77
N THR A 70 -2.92 5.85 3.07
CA THR A 70 -2.12 6.94 3.62
C THR A 70 -0.86 6.34 4.21
N PRO A 71 0.32 6.88 3.92
CA PRO A 71 1.56 6.32 4.44
C PRO A 71 1.64 6.50 5.97
N SER A 72 2.27 5.54 6.65
CA SER A 72 2.47 5.61 8.11
C SER A 72 3.62 6.53 8.51
N ILE A 73 4.48 6.89 7.56
CA ILE A 73 5.57 7.85 7.72
C ILE A 73 5.52 8.89 6.61
N THR A 74 5.99 10.09 6.90
CA THR A 74 6.13 11.15 5.90
C THR A 74 7.53 11.12 5.32
N ILE A 75 7.66 11.18 3.99
CA ILE A 75 8.96 11.30 3.31
C ILE A 75 9.08 12.70 2.70
N HIS A 76 10.13 13.43 3.06
CA HIS A 76 10.37 14.75 2.51
C HIS A 76 10.74 14.68 1.01
N ALA A 77 10.45 15.76 0.28
CA ALA A 77 10.72 15.82 -1.16
C ALA A 77 12.19 15.50 -1.52
N LYS A 78 13.15 15.95 -0.70
CA LYS A 78 14.58 15.66 -0.89
C LYS A 78 14.90 14.19 -0.68
N GLU A 79 14.30 13.54 0.31
CA GLU A 79 14.47 12.12 0.58
C GLU A 79 13.87 11.28 -0.54
N ARG A 80 12.68 11.64 -1.01
CA ARG A 80 12.07 11.01 -2.20
C ARG A 80 12.94 11.13 -3.43
N GLN A 81 13.48 12.32 -3.70
CA GLN A 81 14.38 12.53 -4.82
C GLN A 81 15.60 11.61 -4.70
N TYR A 82 16.27 11.61 -3.55
CA TYR A 82 17.44 10.78 -3.30
C TYR A 82 17.15 9.28 -3.47
N LEU A 83 16.04 8.79 -2.91
CA LEU A 83 15.66 7.38 -2.95
C LEU A 83 15.10 6.94 -4.32
N GLY A 84 14.46 7.85 -5.07
CA GLY A 84 13.85 7.58 -6.37
C GLY A 84 14.85 7.41 -7.51
N HIS A 85 16.09 7.91 -7.38
CA HIS A 85 17.14 7.73 -8.38
C HIS A 85 17.62 6.26 -8.54
N GLY A 86 17.23 5.35 -7.63
CA GLY A 86 17.60 3.93 -7.66
C GLY A 86 16.53 2.95 -8.14
N THR A 87 15.28 3.38 -8.37
CA THR A 87 14.12 2.47 -8.47
C THR A 87 13.60 2.22 -9.90
N SER A 88 14.19 2.80 -10.96
CA SER A 88 13.81 2.50 -12.36
C SER A 88 14.10 1.06 -12.83
N ARG A 89 14.44 0.11 -11.94
CA ARG A 89 14.76 -1.29 -12.31
C ARG A 89 13.80 -2.33 -11.77
N ILE A 90 12.59 -1.96 -11.36
CA ILE A 90 11.56 -2.95 -11.01
C ILE A 90 10.25 -2.58 -11.69
N THR A 91 10.15 -2.97 -12.96
CA THR A 91 8.87 -3.24 -13.64
C THR A 91 8.97 -4.65 -14.25
N PRO A 92 7.85 -5.38 -14.35
CA PRO A 92 7.80 -6.84 -14.45
C PRO A 92 8.50 -7.41 -15.69
#